data_AF-A0A7C4BT57-F1
#
_entry.id   AF-A0A7C4BT57-F1
#
_cell.length_a   1.000
_cell.length_b   1.000
_cell.length_c   1.000
_cell.angle_alpha   90.00
_cell.angle_beta   90.00
_cell.angle_gamma   90.00
#
_symmetry.space_group_name_H-M   'P 1'
#
loop_
_entity.id
_entity.type
_entity.pdbx_description
1 polymer ?
#
loop_
_entity_poly.entity_id
_entity_poly.type
_entity_poly.pdbx_seq_one_letter_code
_entity_poly.pdbx_strand_id
1 'polypeptide(L)'
;AQIALWNGGGIRASLPAGPITFGDCMAILPFGNYLVVLELTGEQIWQALENGVSMVERTAGRFPQVAGLRFVWDLGQPVGSRILSVEVFQDGVWQPLDRTATYRLATSNFLAAGGDGYTMFLEAKNAWNLGFVDYEVLAEYIQAHSPVAPQGEGRIVRK
;
A
#
# COMPACT_ATOMS: atom_id res chain seq x y z
N ALA A 1 -0.67 8.30 -9.51
CA ALA A 1 -1.76 7.99 -8.56
C ALA A 1 -1.65 8.93 -7.35
N GLN A 2 -2.71 9.09 -6.55
CA GLN A 2 -2.68 9.93 -5.34
C GLN A 2 -2.27 9.11 -4.10
N ILE A 3 -2.67 7.85 -4.09
CA ILE A 3 -2.49 6.91 -2.99
C ILE A 3 -1.66 5.73 -3.51
N ALA A 4 -0.87 5.11 -2.65
CA ALA A 4 -0.30 3.78 -2.87
C ALA A 4 -0.61 2.85 -1.71
N LEU A 5 -0.88 1.57 -2.01
CA LEU A 5 -1.04 0.50 -1.03
C LEU A 5 -0.25 -0.73 -1.50
N TRP A 6 0.59 -1.25 -0.61
CA TRP A 6 1.36 -2.48 -0.85
C TRP A 6 1.23 -3.40 0.36
N ASN A 7 1.01 -4.70 0.15
CA ASN A 7 0.89 -5.65 1.25
C ASN A 7 2.29 -5.97 1.81
N GLY A 8 2.41 -6.03 3.14
CA GLY A 8 3.69 -6.30 3.82
C GLY A 8 4.27 -7.67 3.46
N GLY A 9 3.43 -8.65 3.14
CA GLY A 9 3.85 -9.97 2.67
C GLY A 9 4.54 -9.96 1.30
N GLY A 10 4.38 -8.87 0.54
CA GLY A 10 5.10 -8.59 -0.70
C GLY A 10 6.53 -8.10 -0.49
N ILE A 11 6.88 -7.62 0.72
CA ILE A 11 8.21 -7.11 1.08
C ILE A 11 8.96 -8.21 1.82
N ARG A 12 10.04 -8.72 1.22
CA ARG A 12 10.63 -10.01 1.61
C ARG A 12 11.99 -9.94 2.29
N ALA A 13 12.66 -8.80 2.20
CA ALA A 13 13.97 -8.60 2.80
C ALA A 13 14.08 -7.21 3.43
N SER A 14 14.94 -7.09 4.44
CA SER A 14 15.42 -5.81 4.96
C SER A 14 16.65 -5.38 4.17
N LEU A 15 16.89 -4.07 4.10
CA LEU A 15 18.05 -3.50 3.44
C LEU A 15 18.99 -2.87 4.47
N PRO A 16 20.19 -3.41 4.71
CA PRO A 16 21.17 -2.79 5.60
C PRO A 16 21.69 -1.48 4.98
N ALA A 17 22.17 -0.57 5.84
CA ALA A 17 22.79 0.66 5.37
C ALA A 17 24.08 0.36 4.58
N GLY A 18 24.28 1.04 3.46
CA GLY A 18 25.45 0.87 2.59
C GLY A 18 25.10 0.99 1.11
N PRO A 19 26.01 0.54 0.23
CA PRO A 19 25.73 0.44 -1.20
C PRO A 19 24.52 -0.45 -1.45
N ILE A 20 23.62 -0.01 -2.33
CA ILE A 20 22.42 -0.74 -2.73
C ILE A 20 22.64 -1.29 -4.13
N THR A 21 22.42 -2.60 -4.30
CA THR A 21 22.52 -3.27 -5.59
C THR A 21 21.14 -3.57 -6.17
N PHE A 22 21.10 -3.88 -7.47
CA PHE A 22 19.89 -4.37 -8.12
C PHE A 22 19.42 -5.71 -7.52
N GLY A 23 20.37 -6.58 -7.14
CA GLY A 23 20.07 -7.84 -6.46
C GLY A 23 19.36 -7.65 -5.13
N ASP A 24 19.67 -6.57 -4.40
CA ASP A 24 18.95 -6.21 -3.18
C ASP A 24 17.50 -5.82 -3.47
N CYS A 25 17.25 -5.07 -4.55
CA CYS A 25 15.89 -4.70 -4.96
C CYS A 25 15.06 -5.95 -5.32
N MET A 26 15.66 -6.91 -6.05
CA MET A 26 15.04 -8.20 -6.33
C MET A 26 14.81 -9.05 -5.07
N ALA A 27 15.72 -9.00 -4.10
CA ALA A 27 15.53 -9.72 -2.83
C ALA A 27 14.37 -9.14 -2.00
N ILE A 28 14.16 -7.81 -2.05
CA ILE A 28 13.07 -7.12 -1.35
C ILE A 28 11.71 -7.40 -2.04
N LEU A 29 11.65 -7.31 -3.37
CA LEU A 29 10.44 -7.50 -4.18
C LEU A 29 10.63 -8.64 -5.21
N PRO A 30 10.66 -9.92 -4.78
CA PRO A 30 11.13 -11.04 -5.61
C PRO A 30 10.10 -11.60 -6.59
N PHE A 31 8.88 -11.06 -6.60
CA PHE A 31 7.77 -11.67 -7.34
C PHE A 31 7.65 -11.18 -8.79
N GLY A 32 8.27 -10.05 -9.13
CA GLY A 32 8.12 -9.44 -10.44
C GLY A 32 6.68 -9.03 -10.70
N ASN A 33 6.01 -8.44 -9.72
CA ASN A 33 4.66 -7.93 -9.92
C ASN A 33 4.70 -6.71 -10.84
N TYR A 34 3.62 -6.53 -11.60
CA TYR A 34 3.43 -5.29 -12.36
C TYR A 34 2.71 -4.24 -11.53
N LEU A 35 3.07 -2.97 -11.72
CA LEU A 35 2.31 -1.86 -11.16
C LEU A 35 0.96 -1.70 -11.83
N VAL A 36 -0.08 -1.60 -11.01
CA VAL A 36 -1.46 -1.33 -11.43
C VAL A 36 -1.96 -0.09 -10.74
N VAL A 37 -2.68 0.76 -11.48
CA VAL A 37 -3.46 1.86 -10.91
C VAL A 37 -4.94 1.49 -10.96
N LEU A 38 -5.61 1.59 -9.82
CA LEU A 38 -7.04 1.36 -9.67
C LEU A 38 -7.77 2.68 -9.43
N GLU A 39 -8.95 2.83 -10.02
CA GLU A 39 -9.92 3.86 -9.68
C GLU A 39 -10.94 3.28 -8.69
N LEU A 40 -10.86 3.70 -7.42
CA LEU A 40 -11.62 3.17 -6.30
C LEU A 40 -12.41 4.26 -5.60
N THR A 41 -13.56 3.92 -5.02
CA THR A 41 -14.25 4.81 -4.08
C THR A 41 -13.53 4.85 -2.73
N GLY A 42 -13.74 5.91 -1.95
CA GLY A 42 -13.22 5.96 -0.58
C GLY A 42 -13.76 4.81 0.29
N GLU A 43 -14.99 4.36 0.04
CA GLU A 43 -15.55 3.16 0.66
C GLU A 43 -14.70 1.90 0.40
N GLN A 44 -14.31 1.67 -0.85
CA GLN A 44 -13.47 0.53 -1.21
C GLN A 44 -12.07 0.62 -0.59
N ILE A 45 -11.51 1.83 -0.48
CA ILE A 45 -10.23 2.07 0.23
C ILE A 45 -10.37 1.74 1.72
N TRP A 46 -11.46 2.17 2.35
CA TRP A 46 -11.75 1.85 3.75
C TRP A 46 -11.82 0.33 3.96
N GLN A 47 -12.57 -0.38 3.11
CA GLN A 47 -12.68 -1.83 3.16
C GLN A 47 -11.34 -2.53 2.93
N ALA A 48 -10.49 -2.00 2.05
CA ALA A 48 -9.15 -2.52 1.81
C ALA A 48 -8.26 -2.40 3.06
N LEU A 49 -8.37 -1.29 3.79
CA LEU A 49 -7.65 -1.10 5.06
C LEU A 49 -8.19 -2.03 6.16
N GLU A 50 -9.51 -2.19 6.28
CA GLU A 50 -10.15 -3.17 7.18
C GLU A 50 -9.68 -4.60 6.89
N ASN A 51 -9.66 -5.01 5.62
CA ASN A 51 -9.09 -6.31 5.22
C ASN A 51 -7.62 -6.41 5.65
N GLY A 52 -6.84 -5.36 5.39
CA GLY A 52 -5.42 -5.34 5.69
C GLY A 52 -5.10 -5.58 7.18
N VAL A 53 -5.91 -5.04 8.08
CA VAL A 53 -5.72 -5.22 9.54
C VAL A 53 -6.52 -6.39 10.14
N SER A 54 -7.30 -7.11 9.33
CA SER A 54 -8.24 -8.16 9.79
C SER A 54 -7.59 -9.40 10.40
N MET A 55 -6.34 -9.70 10.04
CA MET A 55 -5.63 -10.91 10.45
C MET A 55 -4.24 -10.61 11.03
N VAL A 56 -4.07 -9.43 11.63
CA VAL A 56 -2.78 -8.98 12.17
C VAL A 56 -2.25 -9.92 13.26
N GLU A 57 -3.13 -10.54 14.04
CA GLU A 57 -2.78 -11.52 15.08
C GLU A 57 -2.15 -12.79 14.51
N ARG A 58 -2.40 -13.08 13.22
CA ARG A 58 -1.81 -14.21 12.49
C ARG A 58 -0.56 -13.81 11.70
N THR A 59 -0.12 -12.56 11.81
CA THR A 59 0.98 -12.00 11.00
C THR A 59 0.76 -12.26 9.50
N ALA A 60 -0.50 -12.15 9.05
CA ALA A 60 -0.83 -12.39 7.65
C ALA A 60 -0.18 -11.34 6.74
N GLY A 61 0.24 -11.75 5.54
CA GLY A 61 0.94 -10.88 4.57
C GLY A 61 0.12 -9.67 4.11
N ARG A 62 -1.20 -9.67 4.33
CA ARG A 62 -2.14 -8.63 3.90
C ARG A 62 -1.99 -7.28 4.58
N PHE A 63 -1.16 -7.13 5.62
CA PHE A 63 -1.05 -5.84 6.32
C PHE A 63 -0.57 -4.72 5.36
N PRO A 64 -1.25 -3.57 5.28
CA PRO A 64 -0.98 -2.58 4.23
C PRO A 64 0.14 -1.60 4.65
N GLN A 65 1.18 -1.50 3.84
CA GLN A 65 2.05 -0.32 3.78
C GLN A 65 1.42 0.72 2.84
N VAL A 66 1.56 2.00 3.17
CA VAL A 66 0.80 3.07 2.51
C VAL A 66 1.64 4.32 2.19
N ALA A 67 1.25 5.02 1.14
CA ALA A 67 1.71 6.37 0.82
C ALA A 67 0.53 7.22 0.29
N GLY A 68 0.58 8.53 0.49
CA GLY A 68 -0.51 9.45 0.10
C GLY A 68 -1.78 9.35 0.96
N LEU A 69 -1.86 8.36 1.86
CA LEU A 69 -2.84 8.29 2.94
C LEU A 69 -2.16 7.96 4.27
N ARG A 70 -2.86 8.24 5.37
CA ARG A 70 -2.53 7.76 6.72
C ARG A 70 -3.79 7.27 7.42
N PHE A 71 -3.66 6.33 8.35
CA PHE A 71 -4.80 5.80 9.08
C PHE A 71 -4.48 5.43 10.53
N VAL A 72 -5.53 5.48 11.36
CA VAL A 72 -5.52 5.03 12.75
C VAL A 72 -6.40 3.80 12.84
N TRP A 73 -5.93 2.77 13.55
CA TRP A 73 -6.68 1.54 13.75
C TRP A 73 -6.53 1.01 15.19
N ASP A 74 -7.46 0.14 15.60
CA ASP A 74 -7.56 -0.38 16.97
C ASP A 74 -7.81 -1.90 16.96
N LEU A 75 -6.94 -2.65 17.63
CA LEU A 75 -7.05 -4.12 17.73
C LEU A 75 -8.19 -4.54 18.67
N GLY A 76 -8.62 -3.66 19.58
CA GLY A 76 -9.75 -3.90 20.49
C GLY A 76 -11.10 -3.92 19.79
N GLN A 77 -11.19 -3.43 18.54
CA GLN A 77 -12.42 -3.47 17.75
C GLN A 77 -12.60 -4.82 17.04
N PRO A 78 -13.86 -5.24 16.78
CA PRO A 78 -14.16 -6.39 15.95
C PRO A 78 -13.53 -6.28 14.56
N VAL A 79 -13.17 -7.43 13.98
CA VAL A 79 -12.71 -7.50 12.59
C VAL A 79 -13.77 -6.89 11.67
N GLY A 80 -13.34 -5.98 10.77
CA GLY A 80 -14.24 -5.21 9.91
C GLY A 80 -14.71 -3.88 10.51
N SER A 81 -14.26 -3.53 11.72
CA SER A 81 -14.49 -2.22 12.35
C SER A 81 -13.24 -1.71 13.07
N ARG A 82 -12.05 -2.10 12.62
CA ARG A 82 -10.77 -1.76 13.23
C ARG A 82 -10.24 -0.41 12.81
N ILE A 83 -10.65 0.11 11.66
CA ILE A 83 -10.21 1.42 11.18
C ILE A 83 -11.00 2.51 11.92
N LEU A 84 -10.29 3.41 12.58
CA LEU A 84 -10.87 4.51 13.34
C LEU A 84 -10.94 5.80 12.52
N SER A 85 -9.91 6.06 11.71
CA SER A 85 -9.84 7.23 10.85
C SER A 85 -8.89 7.00 9.69
N VAL A 86 -9.20 7.60 8.54
CA VAL A 86 -8.34 7.64 7.37
C VAL A 86 -8.28 9.07 6.87
N GLU A 87 -7.08 9.54 6.58
CA GLU A 87 -6.85 10.83 5.93
C GLU A 87 -6.03 10.63 4.66
N VAL A 88 -6.35 11.39 3.63
CA VAL A 88 -5.66 11.40 2.34
C VAL A 88 -4.96 12.75 2.17
N PHE A 89 -3.74 12.73 1.65
CA PHE A 89 -3.00 13.95 1.36
C PHE A 89 -3.43 14.50 0.00
N GLN A 90 -4.09 15.66 0.00
CA GLN A 90 -4.61 16.33 -1.20
C GLN A 90 -4.40 17.84 -1.08
N ASP A 91 -3.95 18.46 -2.17
CA ASP A 91 -3.72 19.92 -2.25
C ASP A 91 -2.80 20.47 -1.14
N GLY A 92 -1.81 19.68 -0.74
CA GLY A 92 -0.82 20.06 0.27
C GLY A 92 -1.28 19.89 1.72
N VAL A 93 -2.48 19.36 1.96
CA VAL A 93 -3.05 19.18 3.30
C VAL A 93 -3.62 17.78 3.50
N TRP A 94 -3.66 17.33 4.75
CA TRP A 94 -4.34 16.09 5.14
C TRP A 94 -5.83 16.36 5.27
N GLN A 95 -6.65 15.56 4.60
CA GLN A 95 -8.11 15.68 4.63
C GLN A 95 -8.73 14.33 4.98
N PRO A 96 -9.83 14.28 5.76
CA PRO A 96 -10.55 13.04 5.99
C PRO A 96 -10.93 12.34 4.68
N LEU A 97 -10.84 11.01 4.65
CA LEU A 97 -11.28 10.22 3.51
C LEU A 97 -12.77 10.42 3.28
N ASP A 98 -13.15 11.06 2.17
CA ASP A 98 -14.53 11.05 1.68
C ASP A 98 -14.83 9.67 1.10
N ARG A 99 -15.75 8.93 1.73
CA ARG A 99 -16.12 7.56 1.34
C ARG A 99 -16.85 7.49 0.00
N THR A 100 -17.43 8.60 -0.45
CA THR A 100 -18.20 8.69 -1.71
C THR A 100 -17.36 9.18 -2.89
N ALA A 101 -16.24 9.87 -2.61
CA ALA A 101 -15.31 10.32 -3.63
C ALA A 101 -14.52 9.17 -4.27
N THR A 102 -13.96 9.42 -5.45
CA THR A 102 -13.14 8.48 -6.21
C THR A 102 -11.67 8.88 -6.15
N TYR A 103 -10.80 7.91 -5.93
CA TYR A 103 -9.35 8.07 -5.80
C TYR A 103 -8.62 7.14 -6.75
N ARG A 104 -7.42 7.56 -7.16
CA ARG A 104 -6.48 6.68 -7.87
C ARG A 104 -5.46 6.10 -6.90
N LEU A 105 -5.46 4.77 -6.78
CA LEU A 105 -4.57 4.00 -5.92
C LEU A 105 -3.61 3.16 -6.76
N ALA A 106 -2.31 3.30 -6.51
CA ALA A 106 -1.27 2.43 -7.10
C ALA A 106 -1.03 1.20 -6.20
N THR A 107 -0.92 0.02 -6.81
CA THR A 107 -0.67 -1.24 -6.11
C THR A 107 -0.05 -2.27 -7.07
N SER A 108 0.14 -3.51 -6.61
CA SER A 108 0.61 -4.63 -7.44
C SER A 108 -0.54 -5.31 -8.20
N ASN A 109 -0.24 -5.93 -9.34
CA ASN A 109 -1.21 -6.76 -10.05
C ASN A 109 -1.74 -7.94 -9.20
N PHE A 110 -0.94 -8.47 -8.27
CA PHE A 110 -1.40 -9.48 -7.31
C PHE A 110 -2.57 -8.97 -6.45
N LEU A 111 -2.43 -7.78 -5.85
CA LEU A 111 -3.50 -7.21 -5.04
C LEU A 111 -4.68 -6.77 -5.89
N ALA A 112 -4.43 -6.15 -7.05
CA ALA A 112 -5.47 -5.76 -7.99
C ALA A 112 -6.33 -6.95 -8.45
N ALA A 113 -5.77 -8.16 -8.50
CA ALA A 113 -6.48 -9.40 -8.80
C ALA A 113 -7.17 -10.06 -7.58
N GLY A 114 -7.26 -9.37 -6.44
CA GLY A 114 -7.90 -9.87 -5.22
C GLY A 114 -7.00 -10.71 -4.31
N GLY A 115 -5.70 -10.76 -4.60
CA GLY A 115 -4.70 -11.42 -3.74
C GLY A 115 -4.78 -10.93 -2.30
N ASP A 116 -4.39 -11.78 -1.34
CA ASP A 116 -4.42 -11.48 0.11
C ASP A 116 -5.80 -11.07 0.67
N GLY A 117 -6.88 -11.36 -0.06
CA GLY A 117 -8.25 -11.02 0.33
C GLY A 117 -8.67 -9.60 -0.03
N TYR A 118 -7.92 -8.90 -0.88
CA TYR A 118 -8.29 -7.58 -1.40
C TYR A 118 -9.38 -7.66 -2.47
N THR A 119 -10.45 -8.40 -2.21
CA THR A 119 -11.52 -8.67 -3.19
C THR A 119 -12.26 -7.42 -3.63
N MET A 120 -12.32 -6.38 -2.80
CA MET A 120 -12.89 -5.08 -3.14
C MET A 120 -12.17 -4.38 -4.31
N PHE A 121 -10.92 -4.75 -4.62
CA PHE A 121 -10.20 -4.23 -5.78
C PHE A 121 -10.72 -4.80 -7.11
N LEU A 122 -11.39 -5.95 -7.10
CA LEU A 122 -12.04 -6.51 -8.28
C LEU A 122 -13.24 -5.67 -8.75
N GLU A 123 -13.77 -4.83 -7.85
CA GLU A 123 -14.88 -3.90 -8.10
C GLU A 123 -14.39 -2.50 -8.48
N ALA A 124 -13.09 -2.33 -8.76
CA ALA A 124 -12.55 -1.06 -9.22
C ALA A 124 -13.24 -0.63 -10.52
N LYS A 125 -13.63 0.65 -10.59
CA LYS A 125 -14.31 1.20 -11.76
C LYS A 125 -13.42 1.15 -13.00
N ASN A 126 -12.13 1.38 -12.80
CA ASN A 126 -11.10 1.26 -13.82
C ASN A 126 -9.83 0.64 -13.23
N ALA A 127 -9.12 -0.13 -14.04
CA ALA A 127 -7.82 -0.70 -13.70
C ALA A 127 -6.86 -0.55 -14.89
N TRP A 128 -5.68 0.04 -14.63
CA TRP A 128 -4.64 0.22 -15.62
C TRP A 128 -3.39 -0.52 -15.18
N ASN A 129 -3.05 -1.61 -15.87
CA ASN A 129 -1.74 -2.24 -15.72
C ASN A 129 -0.71 -1.42 -16.50
N LEU A 130 0.28 -0.88 -15.79
CA LEU A 130 1.30 -0.02 -16.37
C LEU A 130 2.46 -0.80 -17.00
N GLY A 131 2.56 -2.11 -16.72
CA GLY A 131 3.62 -2.98 -17.23
C GLY A 131 4.99 -2.78 -16.58
N PHE A 132 5.14 -1.83 -15.66
CA PHE A 132 6.38 -1.63 -14.90
C PHE A 132 6.54 -2.69 -13.82
N VAL A 133 7.72 -3.33 -13.77
CA VAL A 133 8.03 -4.37 -12.78
C VAL A 133 8.43 -3.73 -11.46
N ASP A 134 7.90 -4.27 -10.35
CA ASP A 134 8.03 -3.70 -9.01
C ASP A 134 9.48 -3.49 -8.53
N TYR A 135 10.37 -4.48 -8.69
CA TYR A 135 11.78 -4.33 -8.32
C TYR A 135 12.55 -3.36 -9.24
N GLU A 136 12.16 -3.22 -10.50
CA GLU A 136 12.77 -2.25 -11.42
C GLU A 136 12.40 -0.83 -11.01
N VAL A 137 11.12 -0.59 -10.70
CA VAL A 137 10.64 0.71 -10.21
C VAL A 137 11.34 1.09 -8.90
N LEU A 138 11.55 0.13 -7.99
CA LEU A 138 12.29 0.39 -6.76
C LEU A 138 13.75 0.78 -7.05
N ALA A 139 14.42 0.05 -7.94
CA ALA A 139 15.80 0.33 -8.33
C ALA A 139 15.95 1.70 -8.99
N GLU A 140 15.06 2.05 -9.92
CA GLU A 140 15.03 3.36 -10.58
C GLU A 140 14.79 4.49 -9.57
N TYR A 141 13.86 4.30 -8.62
CA TYR A 141 13.60 5.29 -7.58
C TYR A 141 14.84 5.53 -6.71
N ILE A 142 15.49 4.46 -6.25
CA ILE A 142 16.71 4.56 -5.42
C ILE A 142 17.84 5.23 -6.20
N GLN A 143 18.02 4.88 -7.48
CA GLN A 143 19.04 5.48 -8.33
C GLN A 143 18.80 7.00 -8.49
N ALA A 144 17.56 7.41 -8.72
CA ALA A 144 17.20 8.81 -8.93
C ALA A 144 17.26 9.66 -7.64
N HIS A 145 17.13 9.04 -6.46
CA HIS A 145 17.04 9.74 -5.17
C HIS A 145 18.18 9.39 -4.20
N SER A 146 19.30 8.87 -4.71
CA SER A 146 20.44 8.52 -3.87
C SER A 146 21.15 9.77 -3.34
N PRO A 147 21.50 9.83 -2.04
CA PRO A 147 21.28 8.81 -1.02
C PRO A 147 19.83 8.78 -0.50
N VAL A 148 19.30 7.58 -0.27
CA VAL A 148 17.97 7.38 0.35
C VAL A 148 18.09 7.18 1.87
N ALA A 149 17.20 7.80 2.64
CA ALA A 149 17.14 7.67 4.10
C ALA A 149 15.69 7.77 4.61
N PRO A 150 14.81 6.81 4.26
CA PRO A 150 13.40 6.86 4.65
C PRO A 150 13.24 6.80 6.18
N GLN A 151 12.27 7.55 6.71
CA GLN A 151 11.95 7.61 8.13
C GLN A 151 10.50 7.17 8.38
N GLY A 152 10.22 6.74 9.61
CA GLY A 152 8.85 6.50 10.05
C GLY A 152 8.07 7.81 10.17
N GLU A 153 7.13 8.05 9.25
CA GLU A 153 6.33 9.29 9.21
C GLU A 153 5.00 9.20 9.99
N GLY A 154 4.77 8.11 10.73
CA GLY A 154 3.52 7.91 11.46
C GLY A 154 2.29 7.73 10.55
N ARG A 155 2.48 7.22 9.31
CA ARG A 155 1.38 6.96 8.36
C ARG A 155 0.38 5.90 8.86
N ILE A 156 0.83 5.02 9.75
CA ILE A 156 0.02 3.93 10.31
C ILE A 156 0.15 4.00 11.82
N VAL A 157 -0.95 4.28 12.51
CA VAL A 157 -0.97 4.40 13.97
C VAL A 157 -1.93 3.36 14.55
N ARG A 158 -1.42 2.53 15.46
CA ARG A 158 -2.25 1.63 16.26
C ARG A 158 -2.58 2.32 17.59
N LYS A 159 -3.86 2.34 17.95
CA LYS A 159 -4.36 2.79 19.25
C LYS A 159 -4.29 1.67 20.29
#